data_AF-A0AAP7W7K5-F1
#
_entry.id   AF-A0AAP7W7K5-F1
#
_cell.length_a   1.000
_cell.length_b   1.000
_cell.length_c   1.000
_cell.angle_alpha   90.00
_cell.angle_beta   90.00
_cell.angle_gamma   90.00
#
_symmetry.space_group_name_H-M   'P 1'
#
loop_
_entity.id
_entity.type
_entity.pdbx_description
1 polymer ?
#
loop_
_entity_poly.entity_id
_entity_poly.type
_entity_poly.pdbx_seq_one_letter_code
_entity_poly.pdbx_strand_id
1 'polypeptide(L)'
;MFKTLHASIPSYTGHTATWDATTNSIAKYNFPDSPAEYLDYIITSKDHANPSYIENKVLQSKSPQWTVTSWLKEYTYNDYSDHYPVEATISMK
;
A
#
# COMPACT_ATOMS: atom_id res chain seq x y z
N MET A 1 2.74 -2.05 16.89
CA MET A 1 1.36 -2.30 16.40
C MET A 1 0.81 -3.66 16.85
N PHE A 2 1.26 -4.81 16.29
CA PHE A 2 0.61 -6.13 16.53
C PHE A 2 0.41 -6.51 18.00
N LYS A 3 1.41 -6.28 18.87
CA LYS A 3 1.31 -6.56 20.31
C LYS A 3 0.21 -5.73 20.97
N THR A 4 0.15 -4.43 20.69
CA THR A 4 -0.86 -3.52 21.23
C THR A 4 -2.27 -3.88 20.78
N LEU A 5 -2.44 -4.25 19.50
CA LEU A 5 -3.75 -4.60 18.93
C LEU A 5 -4.15 -6.06 19.16
N HIS A 6 -3.31 -6.85 19.83
CA HIS A 6 -3.51 -8.29 19.99
C HIS A 6 -3.77 -8.99 18.64
N ALA A 7 -3.09 -8.57 17.58
CA ALA A 7 -3.35 -9.03 16.22
C ALA A 7 -2.37 -10.14 15.76
N SER A 8 -2.80 -10.92 14.78
CA SER A 8 -1.97 -11.89 14.06
C SER A 8 -1.10 -11.19 13.01
N ILE A 9 0.01 -11.82 12.64
CA ILE A 9 0.87 -11.35 11.54
C ILE A 9 0.40 -12.08 10.26
N PRO A 10 0.00 -11.36 9.20
CA PRO A 10 -0.41 -11.99 7.95
C PRO A 10 0.79 -12.49 7.15
N SER A 11 0.52 -13.31 6.13
CA SER A 11 1.48 -13.60 5.07
C SER A 11 1.57 -12.40 4.13
N TYR A 12 2.77 -11.98 3.76
CA TYR A 12 2.98 -10.82 2.87
C TYR A 12 3.37 -11.27 1.47
N THR A 13 2.72 -10.73 0.44
CA THR A 13 3.03 -11.00 -0.97
C THR A 13 2.90 -9.73 -1.83
N GLY A 14 3.27 -9.82 -3.11
CA GLY A 14 3.24 -8.67 -4.02
C GLY A 14 4.44 -7.73 -3.86
N HIS A 15 4.22 -6.43 -4.02
CA HIS A 15 5.28 -5.41 -3.90
C HIS A 15 5.77 -5.27 -2.46
N THR A 16 7.01 -4.80 -2.29
CA THR A 16 7.69 -4.77 -0.98
C THR A 16 7.48 -3.47 -0.19
N ALA A 17 6.73 -2.52 -0.72
CA ALA A 17 6.44 -1.23 -0.09
C ALA A 17 5.05 -0.75 -0.49
N THR A 18 4.34 -0.10 0.42
CA THR A 18 3.00 0.46 0.16
C THR A 18 3.07 1.95 -0.14
N TRP A 19 4.12 2.63 0.31
CA TRP A 19 4.47 3.98 -0.09
C TRP A 19 5.89 3.98 -0.67
N ASP A 20 6.04 4.29 -1.95
CA ASP A 20 7.30 4.06 -2.66
C ASP A 20 7.60 5.13 -3.70
N ALA A 21 8.39 6.13 -3.30
CA ALA A 21 8.85 7.21 -4.17
C ALA A 21 9.76 6.74 -5.32
N THR A 22 10.28 5.51 -5.27
CA THR A 22 11.11 4.98 -6.36
C THR A 22 10.28 4.46 -7.54
N THR A 23 9.00 4.09 -7.32
CA THR A 23 8.12 3.49 -8.34
C THR A 23 6.77 4.19 -8.53
N ASN A 24 6.30 5.00 -7.58
CA ASN A 24 5.03 5.72 -7.64
C ASN A 24 5.26 7.18 -8.07
N SER A 25 4.57 7.63 -9.12
CA SER A 25 4.73 8.95 -9.73
C SER A 25 4.37 10.11 -8.80
N ILE A 26 3.38 9.93 -7.92
CA ILE A 26 2.93 10.96 -6.98
C ILE A 26 3.91 11.04 -5.79
N ALA A 27 4.22 9.89 -5.18
CA ALA A 27 5.20 9.83 -4.08
C ALA A 27 6.57 10.38 -4.51
N LYS A 28 7.02 10.03 -5.72
CA LYS A 28 8.27 10.55 -6.31
C LYS A 28 8.26 12.06 -6.45
N TYR A 29 7.14 12.64 -6.86
CA TYR A 29 7.03 14.09 -7.03
C TYR A 29 7.12 14.82 -5.68
N ASN A 30 6.55 14.25 -4.62
CA ASN A 30 6.56 14.88 -3.30
C ASN A 30 7.87 14.64 -2.52
N PHE A 31 8.43 13.44 -2.61
CA PHE A 31 9.57 13.00 -1.80
C PHE A 31 10.57 12.18 -2.63
N PRO A 32 11.25 12.79 -3.61
CA PRO A 32 12.00 12.07 -4.65
C PRO A 32 13.12 11.17 -4.14
N ASP A 33 13.71 11.50 -2.99
CA ASP A 33 14.85 10.80 -2.41
C ASP A 33 14.49 9.95 -1.18
N SER A 34 13.22 9.94 -0.78
CA SER A 34 12.79 9.17 0.38
C SER A 34 12.84 7.67 0.09
N PRO A 35 13.40 6.86 1.00
CA PRO A 35 13.32 5.40 0.89
C PRO A 35 11.88 4.92 0.87
N ALA A 36 11.64 3.78 0.21
CA ALA A 36 10.33 3.15 0.21
C ALA A 36 9.96 2.63 1.62
N GLU A 37 8.67 2.71 1.96
CA GLU A 37 8.14 2.32 3.27
C GLU A 37 6.94 1.36 3.11
N TYR A 38 6.75 0.49 4.10
CA TYR A 38 5.59 -0.39 4.18
C TYR A 38 4.74 0.05 5.37
N LEU A 39 3.54 0.58 5.09
CA LEU A 39 2.74 1.33 6.06
C LEU A 39 1.26 0.89 6.11
N ASP A 40 0.77 0.18 5.09
CA ASP A 40 -0.64 -0.19 4.98
C ASP A 40 -0.85 -1.67 5.30
N TYR A 41 -1.83 -1.98 6.17
CA TYR A 41 -2.04 -3.33 6.69
C TYR A 41 -3.53 -3.64 6.87
N ILE A 42 -3.90 -4.91 6.67
CA ILE A 42 -5.20 -5.46 7.06
C ILE A 42 -4.93 -6.71 7.91
N ILE A 43 -5.31 -6.67 9.18
CA ILE A 43 -4.92 -7.67 10.19
C ILE A 43 -6.14 -8.14 10.98
N THR A 44 -6.05 -9.33 11.59
CA THR A 44 -7.12 -9.87 12.42
C THR A 44 -6.74 -9.93 13.90
N SER A 45 -7.71 -9.67 14.77
CA SER A 45 -7.56 -9.83 16.21
C SER A 45 -7.41 -11.32 16.58
N LYS A 46 -6.44 -11.64 17.43
CA LYS A 46 -6.24 -13.00 17.96
C LYS A 46 -7.26 -13.39 19.01
N ASP A 47 -7.96 -12.41 19.58
CA ASP A 47 -8.98 -12.61 20.62
C ASP A 47 -10.37 -12.91 20.03
N HIS A 48 -10.49 -12.98 18.70
CA HIS A 48 -11.73 -13.26 17.96
C HIS A 48 -11.57 -14.49 17.04
N ALA A 49 -12.46 -14.63 16.04
CA ALA A 49 -12.31 -15.68 15.03
C ALA A 49 -10.92 -15.57 14.37
N ASN A 50 -10.11 -16.61 14.55
CA ASN A 50 -8.75 -16.68 14.01
C ASN A 50 -8.80 -17.37 12.64
N PRO A 51 -8.57 -16.63 11.53
CA PRO A 51 -8.50 -17.23 10.20
C PRO A 51 -7.43 -18.32 10.16
N SER A 52 -7.68 -19.38 9.40
CA SER A 52 -6.65 -20.41 9.15
C SER A 52 -5.51 -19.86 8.27
N TYR A 53 -5.83 -18.84 7.47
CA TYR A 53 -4.90 -18.12 6.61
C TYR A 53 -5.36 -16.68 6.42
N ILE A 54 -4.42 -15.74 6.46
CA ILE A 54 -4.61 -14.35 6.05
C ILE A 54 -3.39 -13.88 5.27
N GLU A 55 -3.62 -13.27 4.11
CA GLU A 55 -2.62 -12.66 3.24
C GLU A 55 -2.81 -11.15 3.16
N ASN A 56 -1.73 -10.39 3.03
CA ASN A 56 -1.71 -8.99 2.62
C ASN A 56 -0.83 -8.88 1.38
N LYS A 57 -1.45 -8.58 0.24
CA LYS A 57 -0.80 -8.47 -1.06
C LYS A 57 -0.77 -7.01 -1.50
N VAL A 58 0.43 -6.47 -1.74
CA VAL A 58 0.56 -5.09 -2.25
C VAL A 58 0.47 -5.10 -3.79
N LEU A 59 -0.43 -4.28 -4.33
CA LEU A 59 -0.64 -4.18 -5.79
C LEU A 59 -0.06 -2.87 -6.35
N GLN A 60 0.70 -2.94 -7.44
CA GLN A 60 1.18 -1.74 -8.16
C GLN A 60 0.24 -1.34 -9.30
N SER A 61 -1.05 -1.18 -8.99
CA SER A 61 -2.06 -0.81 -9.98
C SER A 61 -1.82 0.61 -10.52
N LYS A 62 -1.60 0.72 -11.83
CA LYS A 62 -1.41 2.01 -12.52
C LYS A 62 -2.74 2.55 -13.06
N SER A 63 -2.86 3.87 -13.05
CA SER A 63 -3.97 4.59 -13.68
C SER A 63 -3.67 4.88 -15.15
N PRO A 64 -4.70 5.13 -15.97
CA PRO A 64 -4.51 5.89 -17.20
C PRO A 64 -3.83 7.22 -16.89
N GLN A 65 -3.06 7.76 -17.83
CA GLN A 65 -2.39 9.04 -17.61
C GLN A 65 -3.40 10.16 -17.32
N TRP A 66 -3.05 11.02 -16.38
CA TRP A 66 -3.80 12.22 -16.05
C TRP A 66 -2.85 13.39 -15.78
N THR A 67 -3.28 14.60 -16.14
CA THR A 67 -2.45 15.80 -16.10
C THR A 67 -3.14 16.90 -15.31
N VAL A 68 -2.37 17.61 -14.49
CA VAL A 68 -2.79 18.81 -13.77
C VAL A 68 -1.83 19.95 -14.06
N THR A 69 -2.33 21.19 -13.94
CA THR A 69 -1.50 22.40 -14.05
C THR A 69 -1.36 23.04 -12.68
N SER A 70 -0.12 23.29 -12.26
CA SER A 70 0.20 24.02 -11.04
C SER A 70 1.34 25.00 -11.35
N TRP A 71 1.23 26.25 -10.91
CA TRP A 71 2.24 27.29 -11.19
C TRP A 71 2.61 27.43 -12.67
N LEU A 72 1.60 27.41 -13.56
CA LEU A 72 1.77 27.47 -15.02
C LEU A 72 2.62 26.33 -15.62
N LYS A 73 2.84 25.25 -14.85
CA LYS A 73 3.55 24.04 -15.29
C LYS A 73 2.60 22.85 -15.27
N GLU A 74 2.66 22.04 -16.31
CA GLU A 74 1.92 20.77 -16.38
C GLU A 74 2.69 19.64 -15.69
N TYR A 75 1.96 18.80 -14.96
CA TYR A 75 2.45 17.61 -14.29
C TYR A 75 1.57 16.43 -14.67
N THR A 76 2.17 15.38 -15.19
CA THR A 76 1.47 14.17 -15.64
C THR A 76 1.84 13.00 -14.75
N TYR A 77 0.83 12.27 -14.29
CA TYR A 77 0.95 11.12 -13.40
C TYR A 77 0.26 9.91 -14.02
N ASN A 78 0.58 8.72 -13.51
CA ASN A 78 -0.04 7.45 -13.90
C ASN A 78 -0.27 6.51 -12.70
N ASP A 79 -0.33 7.07 -11.50
CA ASP A 79 -0.75 6.38 -10.29
C ASP A 79 -2.10 6.92 -9.82
N TYR A 80 -2.86 6.10 -9.09
CA TYR A 80 -4.15 6.49 -8.52
C TYR A 80 -4.01 7.30 -7.21
N SER A 81 -2.93 7.06 -6.47
CA SER A 81 -2.61 7.65 -5.16
C SER A 81 -1.09 7.59 -4.97
N ASP A 82 -0.54 8.24 -3.94
CA ASP A 82 0.87 8.10 -3.54
C ASP A 82 1.14 6.78 -2.78
N HIS A 83 0.09 6.16 -2.25
CA HIS A 83 0.11 4.80 -1.71
C HIS A 83 -0.41 3.77 -2.72
N TYR A 84 0.23 2.59 -2.75
CA TYR A 84 -0.28 1.39 -3.39
C TYR A 84 -1.31 0.67 -2.49
N PRO A 85 -2.40 0.13 -3.05
CA PRO A 85 -3.40 -0.58 -2.26
C PRO A 85 -2.90 -1.94 -1.78
N VAL A 86 -3.39 -2.34 -0.60
CA VAL A 86 -3.21 -3.68 -0.04
C VAL A 86 -4.52 -4.46 -0.18
N GLU A 87 -4.46 -5.57 -0.90
CA GLU A 87 -5.54 -6.55 -1.01
C GLU A 87 -5.33 -7.64 0.04
N ALA A 88 -6.40 -8.03 0.76
CA ALA A 88 -6.33 -9.08 1.76
C ALA A 88 -7.20 -10.28 1.41
N THR A 89 -6.61 -11.47 1.46
CA THR A 89 -7.32 -12.75 1.34
C THR A 89 -7.44 -13.39 2.72
N ILE A 90 -8.66 -13.63 3.20
CA ILE A 90 -8.91 -14.19 4.54
C ILE A 90 -9.68 -15.50 4.42
N SER A 91 -9.09 -16.60 4.87
CA SER A 91 -9.74 -17.92 4.90
C SER A 91 -10.55 -18.09 6.18
N MET A 92 -11.87 -18.12 6.03
CA MET A 92 -12.81 -18.35 7.12
C MET A 92 -13.05 -19.86 7.31
N LYS A 93 -13.31 -20.28 8.55
CA LYS A 93 -13.74 -21.65 8.86
C LYS A 93 -15.23 -21.82 8.65
#